data_AF-A0A1A0TZF0-F1
#
_entry.id   AF-A0A1A0TZF0-F1
#
_cell.length_a   1.000
_cell.length_b   1.000
_cell.length_c   1.000
_cell.angle_alpha   90.00
_cell.angle_beta   90.00
_cell.angle_gamma   90.00
#
_symmetry.space_group_name_H-M   'P 1'
#
loop_
_entity.id
_entity.type
_entity.pdbx_description
1 polymer ?
#
loop_
_entity_poly.entity_id
_entity_poly.type
_entity_poly.pdbx_seq_one_letter_code
_entity_poly.pdbx_strand_id
1 'polypeptide(L)'
;MRQGTDAAQRLRNLALLRRVRDRIDREYARPLDVEALAREVHMSAGHLSREFRRAYGESPYSYLMTRRIERAMALLRRGDLSVTDVCFAVGCSSLGTFSTRFTELVGVPPSTYRRQGVDALAGMPPCVTKQVTRPIRNREASDTGPRLA
;
A
#
# COMPACT_ATOMS: atom_id res chain seq x y z
N MET A 1 8.67 -32.55 22.97
CA MET A 1 9.21 -31.18 23.13
C MET A 1 9.60 -30.46 21.81
N ARG A 2 9.39 -31.01 20.60
CA ARG A 2 9.82 -30.37 19.32
C ARG A 2 8.92 -29.23 18.78
N GLN A 3 7.73 -29.01 19.34
CA GLN A 3 6.78 -28.02 18.83
C GLN A 3 7.07 -26.57 19.27
N GLY A 4 7.71 -26.37 20.43
CA GLY A 4 7.98 -25.03 20.97
C GLY A 4 9.02 -24.24 20.17
N THR A 5 10.03 -24.92 19.60
CA THR A 5 11.07 -24.29 18.78
C THR A 5 10.58 -23.88 17.39
N ASP A 6 9.66 -24.66 16.79
CA ASP A 6 9.07 -24.34 15.49
C ASP A 6 8.14 -23.12 15.56
N ALA A 7 7.29 -23.04 16.60
CA ALA A 7 6.44 -21.88 16.83
C ALA A 7 7.26 -20.59 17.04
N ALA A 8 8.31 -20.66 17.86
CA ALA A 8 9.20 -19.51 18.10
C ALA A 8 9.93 -19.07 16.81
N GLN A 9 10.39 -20.02 15.98
CA GLN A 9 11.01 -19.71 14.70
C GLN A 9 10.01 -19.08 13.72
N ARG A 10 8.79 -19.59 13.66
CA ARG A 10 7.72 -19.05 12.82
C ARG A 10 7.39 -17.61 13.19
N LEU A 11 7.28 -17.30 14.49
CA LEU A 11 7.05 -15.94 14.98
C LEU A 11 8.19 -14.99 14.61
N ARG A 12 9.45 -15.45 14.75
CA ARG A 12 10.63 -14.67 14.29
C ARG A 12 10.57 -14.39 12.78
N ASN A 13 10.24 -15.39 11.98
CA ASN A 13 10.11 -15.22 10.53
C ASN A 13 9.01 -14.21 10.18
N LEU A 14 7.84 -14.29 10.81
CA LEU A 14 6.75 -13.33 10.60
C LEU A 14 7.15 -11.90 10.97
N ALA A 15 7.90 -11.71 12.07
CA ALA A 15 8.43 -10.40 12.44
C ALA A 15 9.39 -9.83 11.39
N LEU A 16 10.25 -10.67 10.80
CA LEU A 16 11.14 -10.26 9.70
C LEU A 16 10.34 -9.89 8.43
N LEU A 17 9.37 -10.72 8.04
CA LEU A 17 8.51 -10.44 6.88
C LEU A 17 7.69 -9.17 7.07
N ARG A 18 7.26 -8.86 8.30
CA ARG A 18 6.60 -7.59 8.64
C ARG A 18 7.53 -6.40 8.42
N ARG A 19 8.80 -6.46 8.83
CA ARG A 19 9.78 -5.40 8.56
C ARG A 19 9.95 -5.15 7.05
N VAL A 20 10.02 -6.21 6.26
CA VAL A 20 10.09 -6.09 4.78
C VAL A 20 8.85 -5.40 4.24
N ARG A 21 7.65 -5.81 4.67
CA ARG A 21 6.38 -5.19 4.26
C ARG A 21 6.35 -3.70 4.63
N ASP A 22 6.69 -3.38 5.88
CA ASP A 22 6.67 -2.00 6.39
C ASP A 22 7.68 -1.12 5.62
N ARG A 23 8.82 -1.68 5.19
CA ARG A 23 9.77 -0.99 4.30
C ARG A 23 9.18 -0.75 2.91
N ILE A 24 8.53 -1.75 2.30
CA ILE A 24 7.83 -1.59 1.01
C ILE A 24 6.74 -0.50 1.12
N ASP A 25 5.97 -0.50 2.21
CA ASP A 25 4.92 0.49 2.44
C ASP A 25 5.47 1.91 2.61
N ARG A 26 6.62 2.08 3.24
CA ARG A 26 7.27 3.40 3.40
C ARG A 26 7.90 3.89 2.09
N GLU A 27 8.44 2.98 1.29
CA GLU A 27 9.26 3.28 0.11
C GLU A 27 8.54 2.97 -1.22
N TYR A 28 7.20 2.85 -1.21
CA TYR A 28 6.42 2.36 -2.36
C TYR A 28 6.69 3.11 -3.68
N ALA A 29 7.05 4.39 -3.63
CA ALA A 29 7.32 5.18 -4.83
C ALA A 29 8.70 4.90 -5.45
N ARG A 30 9.59 4.18 -4.75
CA ARG A 30 10.93 3.84 -5.23
C ARG A 30 10.92 2.51 -5.99
N PRO A 31 11.87 2.28 -6.92
CA PRO A 31 12.09 0.96 -7.50
C PRO A 31 12.30 -0.11 -6.43
N LEU A 32 11.71 -1.28 -6.61
CA LEU A 32 11.88 -2.39 -5.67
C LEU A 32 13.23 -3.07 -5.88
N ASP A 33 13.97 -3.23 -4.80
CA ASP A 33 15.16 -4.09 -4.76
C ASP A 33 14.91 -5.25 -3.80
N VAL A 34 14.47 -6.38 -4.35
CA VAL A 34 14.17 -7.58 -3.55
C VAL A 34 15.44 -8.18 -2.93
N GLU A 35 16.60 -8.03 -3.58
CA GLU A 35 17.87 -8.51 -3.02
C GLU A 35 18.28 -7.68 -1.80
N ALA A 36 18.10 -6.36 -1.85
CA ALA A 36 18.33 -5.50 -0.69
C ALA A 36 17.36 -5.79 0.46
N LEU A 37 16.09 -6.06 0.17
CA LEU A 37 15.11 -6.48 1.18
C LEU A 37 15.49 -7.81 1.83
N ALA A 38 15.93 -8.78 1.02
CA ALA A 38 16.30 -10.11 1.49
C ALA A 38 17.56 -10.07 2.36
N ARG A 39 18.55 -9.26 1.97
CA ARG A 39 19.78 -9.04 2.74
C ARG A 39 19.51 -8.46 4.13
N GLU A 40 18.56 -7.54 4.25
CA GLU A 40 18.16 -6.93 5.54
C GLU A 40 17.62 -7.95 6.55
N VAL A 41 17.00 -9.02 6.06
CA VAL A 41 16.42 -10.09 6.90
C VAL A 41 17.18 -11.41 6.82
N HIS A 42 18.41 -11.39 6.30
CA HIS A 42 19.29 -12.55 6.16
C HIS A 42 18.66 -13.73 5.41
N MET A 43 17.90 -13.43 4.35
CA MET A 43 17.32 -14.42 3.43
C MET A 43 17.90 -14.26 2.03
N SER A 44 17.80 -15.31 1.22
CA SER A 44 17.92 -15.16 -0.23
C SER A 44 16.64 -14.55 -0.81
N ALA A 45 16.71 -13.81 -1.92
CA ALA A 45 15.53 -13.21 -2.55
C ALA A 45 14.43 -14.23 -2.91
N GLY A 46 14.83 -15.42 -3.35
CA GLY A 46 13.89 -16.51 -3.62
C GLY A 46 13.19 -17.03 -2.36
N HIS A 47 13.93 -17.18 -1.25
CA HIS A 47 13.34 -17.59 0.03
C HIS A 47 12.41 -16.51 0.57
N LEU A 48 12.84 -15.25 0.59
CA LEU A 48 12.01 -14.11 0.96
C LEU A 48 10.71 -14.09 0.15
N SER A 49 10.77 -14.22 -1.17
CA SER A 49 9.59 -14.17 -2.04
C SER A 49 8.59 -15.27 -1.72
N ARG A 50 9.06 -16.50 -1.42
CA ARG A 50 8.19 -17.62 -1.04
C ARG A 50 7.55 -17.41 0.32
N GLU A 51 8.33 -17.02 1.33
CA GLU A 51 7.83 -16.83 2.69
C GLU A 51 6.90 -15.60 2.77
N PHE A 52 7.22 -14.53 2.05
CA PHE A 52 6.36 -13.35 1.94
C PHE A 52 5.01 -13.72 1.32
N ARG A 53 5.00 -14.51 0.22
CA ARG A 53 3.76 -15.01 -0.37
C ARG A 53 2.97 -15.92 0.57
N ARG A 54 3.65 -16.79 1.32
CA ARG A 54 3.00 -17.63 2.34
C ARG A 54 2.35 -16.80 3.45
N ALA A 55 2.99 -15.71 3.86
CA ALA A 55 2.50 -14.86 4.94
C ALA A 55 1.42 -13.85 4.51
N TYR A 56 1.51 -13.31 3.28
CA TYR A 56 0.67 -12.20 2.81
C TYR A 56 -0.18 -12.52 1.57
N GLY A 57 -0.10 -13.74 1.04
CA GLY A 57 -0.89 -14.18 -0.12
C GLY A 57 -0.31 -13.80 -1.48
N GLU A 58 0.65 -12.87 -1.54
CA GLU A 58 1.22 -12.38 -2.81
C GLU A 58 2.73 -12.15 -2.74
N SER A 59 3.38 -11.99 -3.91
CA SER A 59 4.83 -11.72 -3.94
C SER A 59 5.16 -10.28 -3.55
N PRO A 60 6.42 -9.97 -3.14
CA PRO A 60 6.83 -8.59 -2.86
C PRO A 60 6.56 -7.61 -4.02
N TYR A 61 6.78 -8.04 -5.27
CA TYR A 61 6.50 -7.23 -6.46
C TYR A 61 5.00 -6.96 -6.65
N SER A 62 4.17 -7.99 -6.47
CA SER A 62 2.71 -7.89 -6.54
C SER A 62 2.19 -6.95 -5.46
N TYR A 63 2.66 -7.15 -4.21
CA TYR A 63 2.29 -6.32 -3.07
C TYR A 63 2.64 -4.85 -3.32
N LEU A 64 3.86 -4.55 -3.77
CA LEU A 64 4.25 -3.19 -4.11
C LEU A 64 3.28 -2.57 -5.13
N MET A 65 2.92 -3.30 -6.18
CA MET A 65 1.99 -2.80 -7.18
C MET A 65 0.62 -2.52 -6.57
N THR A 66 0.09 -3.42 -5.74
CA THR A 66 -1.17 -3.22 -4.99
C THR A 66 -1.11 -1.93 -4.17
N ARG A 67 -0.04 -1.70 -3.40
CA ARG A 67 0.17 -0.47 -2.61
C ARG A 67 0.23 0.79 -3.48
N ARG A 68 0.86 0.72 -4.65
CA ARG A 68 0.89 1.83 -5.61
C ARG A 68 -0.48 2.14 -6.18
N ILE A 69 -1.26 1.11 -6.52
CA ILE A 69 -2.63 1.29 -7.02
C ILE A 69 -3.54 1.89 -5.94
N GLU A 70 -3.47 1.42 -4.70
CA GLU A 70 -4.21 2.02 -3.58
C GLU A 70 -3.89 3.51 -3.43
N ARG A 71 -2.60 3.88 -3.51
CA ARG A 71 -2.19 5.28 -3.46
C ARG A 71 -2.69 6.07 -4.68
N ALA A 72 -2.65 5.48 -5.86
CA ALA A 72 -3.15 6.09 -7.09
C ALA A 72 -4.65 6.37 -7.00
N MET A 73 -5.46 5.44 -6.46
CA MET A 73 -6.89 5.65 -6.22
C MET A 73 -7.16 6.87 -5.34
N ALA A 74 -6.35 7.10 -4.31
CA ALA A 74 -6.48 8.29 -3.47
C ALA A 74 -6.17 9.58 -4.24
N LEU A 75 -5.13 9.59 -5.08
CA LEU A 75 -4.75 10.74 -5.90
C LEU A 75 -5.77 11.03 -7.00
N LEU A 76 -6.27 10.00 -7.69
CA LEU A 76 -7.25 10.15 -8.76
C LEU A 76 -8.59 10.67 -8.25
N ARG A 77 -9.05 10.23 -7.07
CA ARG A 77 -10.28 10.76 -6.45
C ARG A 77 -10.17 12.24 -6.09
N ARG A 78 -8.96 12.73 -5.79
CA ARG A 78 -8.74 14.14 -5.48
C ARG A 78 -8.89 15.04 -6.71
N GLY A 79 -8.62 14.52 -7.91
CA GLY A 79 -8.85 15.21 -9.19
C GLY A 79 -7.73 16.14 -9.67
N ASP A 80 -6.79 16.52 -8.79
CA ASP A 80 -5.74 17.51 -9.07
C ASP A 80 -4.68 17.08 -10.10
N LEU A 81 -4.48 15.76 -10.28
CA LEU A 81 -3.43 15.21 -11.13
C LEU A 81 -4.05 14.47 -12.33
N SER A 82 -3.36 14.49 -13.47
CA SER A 82 -3.70 13.63 -14.61
C SER A 82 -3.38 12.17 -14.29
N VAL A 83 -3.95 11.23 -15.06
CA VAL A 83 -3.65 9.80 -14.90
C VAL A 83 -2.15 9.52 -15.08
N THR A 84 -1.52 10.19 -16.04
CA THR A 84 -0.08 10.09 -16.30
C THR A 84 0.75 10.59 -15.12
N ASP A 85 0.40 11.75 -14.55
CA ASP A 85 1.11 12.29 -13.39
C ASP A 85 0.97 11.37 -12.18
N VAL A 86 -0.24 10.81 -11.96
CA VAL A 86 -0.47 9.84 -10.88
C VAL A 86 0.39 8.60 -11.06
N CYS A 87 0.46 8.04 -12.28
CA CYS A 87 1.28 6.86 -12.58
C CYS A 87 2.73 7.06 -12.13
N PHE A 88 3.36 8.18 -12.51
CA PHE A 88 4.74 8.47 -12.13
C PHE A 88 4.87 8.87 -10.65
N ALA A 89 3.91 9.59 -10.09
CA ALA A 89 3.91 9.98 -8.68
C ALA A 89 3.86 8.78 -7.71
N VAL A 90 3.24 7.67 -8.12
CA VAL A 90 3.26 6.42 -7.33
C VAL A 90 4.46 5.52 -7.64
N GLY A 91 5.36 5.94 -8.52
CA GLY A 91 6.60 5.21 -8.83
C GLY A 91 6.47 4.14 -9.92
N CYS A 92 5.38 4.12 -10.68
CA CYS A 92 5.28 3.26 -11.86
C CYS A 92 6.11 3.84 -13.02
N SER A 93 6.82 2.98 -13.74
CA SER A 93 7.68 3.37 -14.87
C SER A 93 6.98 3.38 -16.22
N SER A 94 5.77 2.80 -16.31
CA SER A 94 5.01 2.68 -17.54
C SER A 94 3.52 2.89 -17.29
N LEU A 95 2.93 3.79 -18.08
CA LEU A 95 1.50 4.06 -18.06
C LEU A 95 0.67 2.85 -18.50
N GLY A 96 1.17 2.03 -19.43
CA GLY A 96 0.50 0.83 -19.90
C GLY A 96 0.39 -0.21 -18.79
N THR A 97 1.51 -0.57 -18.15
CA THR A 97 1.53 -1.51 -17.03
C THR A 97 0.68 -1.01 -15.87
N PHE A 98 0.77 0.28 -15.55
CA PHE A 98 -0.08 0.90 -14.52
C PHE A 98 -1.57 0.75 -14.86
N SER A 99 -1.98 1.10 -16.08
CA SER A 99 -3.39 1.08 -16.48
C SER A 99 -3.98 -0.33 -16.46
N THR A 100 -3.24 -1.33 -16.93
CA THR A 100 -3.63 -2.74 -16.86
C THR A 100 -3.80 -3.18 -15.41
N ARG A 101 -2.78 -2.99 -14.57
CA ARG A 101 -2.82 -3.39 -13.16
C ARG A 101 -3.89 -2.65 -12.35
N PHE A 102 -4.08 -1.37 -12.63
CA PHE A 102 -5.15 -0.58 -12.02
C PHE A 102 -6.51 -1.20 -12.36
N THR A 103 -6.77 -1.50 -13.64
CA THR A 103 -8.05 -2.05 -14.08
C THR A 103 -8.29 -3.45 -13.50
N GLU A 104 -7.27 -4.29 -13.47
CA GLU A 104 -7.34 -5.63 -12.85
C GLU A 104 -7.71 -5.57 -11.36
N LEU A 105 -7.13 -4.64 -10.60
CA LEU A 105 -7.33 -4.53 -9.16
C LEU A 105 -8.58 -3.72 -8.76
N VAL A 106 -8.94 -2.72 -9.54
CA VAL A 106 -10.03 -1.77 -9.21
C VAL A 106 -11.32 -2.09 -9.98
N GLY A 107 -11.24 -2.84 -11.08
CA GLY A 107 -12.37 -3.23 -11.92
C GLY A 107 -12.77 -2.19 -12.99
N VAL A 108 -12.21 -0.98 -12.95
CA VAL A 108 -12.45 0.08 -13.95
C VAL A 108 -11.14 0.79 -14.33
N PRO A 109 -11.04 1.36 -15.55
CA PRO A 109 -9.85 2.11 -15.96
C PRO A 109 -9.61 3.36 -15.10
N PRO A 110 -8.35 3.79 -14.93
CA PRO A 110 -8.00 4.93 -14.06
C PRO A 110 -8.62 6.27 -14.50
N SER A 111 -8.81 6.47 -15.81
CA SER A 111 -9.48 7.66 -16.34
C SER A 111 -10.96 7.72 -15.96
N THR A 112 -11.66 6.58 -16.04
CA THR A 112 -13.06 6.44 -15.59
C THR A 112 -13.16 6.62 -14.08
N TYR A 113 -12.27 5.99 -13.32
CA TYR A 113 -12.23 6.13 -11.87
C TYR A 113 -12.01 7.58 -11.41
N ARG A 114 -11.11 8.31 -12.07
CA ARG A 114 -10.89 9.75 -11.83
C ARG A 114 -12.15 10.57 -12.10
N ARG A 115 -12.81 10.35 -13.24
CA ARG A 115 -14.03 11.08 -13.61
C ARG A 115 -15.12 10.87 -12.55
N GLN A 116 -15.38 9.62 -12.15
CA GLN A 116 -16.35 9.29 -11.11
C GLN A 116 -16.03 9.96 -9.76
N GLY A 117 -14.76 10.04 -9.37
CA GLY A 117 -14.33 10.73 -8.15
C GLY A 117 -14.53 12.25 -8.22
N VAL A 118 -14.21 12.86 -9.36
CA VAL A 118 -14.46 14.29 -9.60
C VAL A 118 -15.95 14.59 -9.62
N ASP A 119 -16.76 13.76 -10.28
CA ASP A 119 -18.22 13.92 -10.35
C ASP A 119 -18.85 13.82 -8.96
N ALA A 120 -18.37 12.94 -8.07
CA ALA A 120 -18.83 12.86 -6.68
C ALA A 120 -18.50 14.11 -5.84
N LEU A 121 -17.47 14.86 -6.24
CA LEU A 121 -17.09 16.14 -5.62
C LEU A 121 -17.69 17.35 -6.36
N ALA A 122 -18.20 17.15 -7.59
CA ALA A 122 -18.81 18.18 -8.39
C ALA A 122 -20.15 18.59 -7.76
N GLY A 123 -20.25 19.85 -7.35
CA GLY A 123 -21.39 20.39 -6.61
C GLY A 123 -21.10 20.67 -5.13
N MET A 124 -19.97 20.22 -4.59
CA MET A 124 -19.53 20.61 -3.25
C MET A 124 -18.77 21.95 -3.30
N PRO A 125 -19.08 22.91 -2.40
CA PRO A 125 -18.28 24.12 -2.24
C PRO A 125 -16.81 23.79 -1.91
N PRO A 126 -15.82 24.60 -2.34
CA PRO A 126 -14.39 24.32 -2.16
C PRO A 126 -13.96 24.11 -0.70
N CYS A 127 -14.66 24.74 0.26
CA CYS A 127 -14.42 24.55 1.69
C CYS A 127 -14.84 23.14 2.16
N VAL A 128 -15.94 22.60 1.64
CA VAL A 128 -16.43 21.26 1.94
C VAL A 128 -15.50 20.22 1.35
N THR A 129 -15.09 20.37 0.09
CA THR A 129 -14.11 19.49 -0.57
C THR A 129 -12.81 19.44 0.22
N LYS A 130 -12.28 20.59 0.67
CA LYS A 130 -11.09 20.64 1.54
C LYS A 130 -11.29 19.96 2.89
N GLN A 131 -12.49 20.02 3.48
CA GLN A 131 -12.81 19.40 4.76
C GLN A 131 -12.95 17.87 4.66
N VAL A 132 -13.65 17.37 3.64
CA VAL A 132 -13.91 15.92 3.46
C VAL A 132 -12.70 15.18 2.89
N THR A 133 -11.83 15.87 2.14
CA THR A 133 -10.58 15.28 1.62
C THR A 133 -9.38 15.50 2.53
N ARG A 134 -9.52 16.22 3.65
CA ARG A 134 -8.43 16.49 4.59
C ARG A 134 -7.93 15.16 5.18
N PRO A 135 -6.65 14.79 5.00
CA PRO A 135 -6.12 13.59 5.61
C PRO A 135 -6.16 13.72 7.13
N ILE A 136 -6.86 12.82 7.81
CA ILE A 136 -6.87 12.73 9.26
C ILE A 136 -5.50 12.17 9.69
N ARG A 137 -4.62 13.03 10.20
CA ARG A 137 -3.35 12.63 10.84
C ARG A 137 -3.68 11.98 12.18
N ASN A 138 -3.31 10.72 12.37
CA ASN A 138 -3.36 9.98 13.65
C ASN A 138 -4.67 10.11 14.45
N ARG A 139 -5.52 9.09 14.38
CA ARG A 139 -6.19 8.62 15.62
C ARG A 139 -5.12 7.90 16.45
N GLU A 140 -4.26 8.68 17.12
CA GLU A 140 -3.73 8.20 18.40
C GLU A 140 -4.93 8.00 19.33
N ALA A 141 -4.91 6.89 20.06
CA ALA A 141 -6.02 6.41 20.87
C ALA A 141 -6.56 7.51 21.78
N SER A 142 -7.86 7.77 21.71
CA SER A 142 -8.56 8.40 22.82
C SER A 142 -8.57 7.42 23.99
N ASP A 143 -7.58 7.58 24.87
CA ASP A 143 -7.62 7.09 26.24
C ASP A 143 -8.88 7.67 26.89
N THR A 144 -9.93 6.86 26.95
CA THR A 144 -11.13 7.17 27.72
C THR A 144 -11.19 6.21 28.88
N GLY A 145 -10.50 6.56 29.98
CA GLY A 145 -10.94 6.13 31.30
C GLY A 145 -12.32 6.75 31.64
N PRO A 146 -12.98 6.26 32.70
CA PRO A 146 -12.60 6.80 34.00
C PRO A 146 -12.47 5.76 35.13
N ARG A 147 -11.62 6.15 36.10
CA ARG A 147 -11.56 5.63 37.46
C ARG A 147 -12.95 5.65 38.09
N LEU A 148 -13.36 4.52 38.65
CA LEU A 148 -14.42 4.46 39.65
C LEU A 148 -13.76 4.51 41.03
N ALA A 149 -14.20 5.49 41.82
CA ALA A 149 -14.08 5.50 43.27
C ALA A 149 -15.10 4.53 43.88
#